data_AF-A0A3D5YUI7-F1
#
_entry.id   AF-A0A3D5YUI7-F1
#
_cell.length_a   1.000
_cell.length_b   1.000
_cell.length_c   1.000
_cell.angle_alpha   90.00
_cell.angle_beta   90.00
_cell.angle_gamma   90.00
#
_symmetry.space_group_name_H-M   'P 1'
#
loop_
_entity.id
_entity.type
_entity.pdbx_description
1 polymer ?
#
loop_
_entity_poly.entity_id
_entity_poly.type
_entity_poly.pdbx_seq_one_letter_code
_entity_poly.pdbx_strand_id
1 'polypeptide(L)'
;MFPESCTFSKNPMSRGLVCICNMVSEKEILATLKKGARSTAEIQQATKAGTSCGKCLMTIDRIVEEFLEKLPADPQRRIEFDNQ
;
A
#
# COMPACT_ATOMS: atom_id res chain seq x y z
N MET A 1 7.79 34.85 -8.22
CA MET A 1 6.69 34.30 -9.04
C MET A 1 7.13 32.90 -9.50
N PHE A 2 6.95 31.87 -8.66
CA PHE A 2 7.17 30.48 -9.07
C PHE A 2 5.80 29.92 -9.48
N PRO A 3 5.58 29.54 -10.75
CA PRO A 3 4.29 29.05 -11.18
C PRO A 3 4.04 27.67 -10.55
N GLU A 4 3.07 27.65 -9.62
CA GLU A 4 2.41 26.46 -9.15
C GLU A 4 1.66 25.81 -10.31
N SER A 5 2.23 24.75 -10.88
CA SER A 5 1.47 23.75 -11.66
C SER A 5 2.26 22.46 -11.69
N CYS A 6 2.50 21.89 -10.51
CA CYS A 6 2.61 20.44 -10.40
C CYS A 6 1.19 19.89 -10.50
N THR A 7 0.68 19.75 -11.73
CA THR A 7 -0.52 18.96 -11.99
C THR A 7 -0.14 17.50 -11.73
N PHE A 8 -0.26 17.12 -10.46
CA PHE A 8 -0.06 15.77 -9.95
C PHE A 8 -1.14 14.90 -10.56
N SER A 9 -0.82 14.32 -11.71
CA SER A 9 -1.65 13.40 -12.46
C SER A 9 -2.00 12.21 -11.57
N LYS A 10 -3.20 12.27 -10.99
CA LYS A 10 -3.89 11.15 -10.38
C LYS A 10 -4.21 10.16 -11.51
N ASN A 11 -3.32 9.22 -11.78
CA ASN A 11 -3.59 8.12 -12.70
C ASN A 11 -3.69 6.80 -11.91
N PRO A 12 -4.86 6.48 -11.32
CA PRO A 12 -5.07 5.17 -10.73
C PRO A 12 -5.22 4.13 -11.86
N MET A 13 -4.46 3.04 -11.78
CA MET A 13 -4.30 1.97 -12.77
C MET A 13 -3.19 2.14 -13.82
N SER A 14 -2.00 2.55 -13.40
CA SER A 14 -0.79 2.14 -14.12
C SER A 14 0.04 1.32 -13.17
N ARG A 15 0.63 0.23 -13.67
CA ARG A 15 1.57 -0.66 -12.95
C ARG A 15 2.83 0.14 -12.61
N GLY A 16 2.66 1.10 -11.72
CA GLY A 16 3.55 2.21 -11.45
C GLY A 16 4.48 1.82 -10.33
N LEU A 17 5.73 2.23 -10.52
CA LEU A 17 6.78 1.99 -9.57
C LEU A 17 6.63 3.03 -8.46
N VAL A 18 6.26 2.59 -7.26
CA VAL A 18 5.93 3.46 -6.11
C VAL A 18 7.20 4.01 -5.48
N CYS A 19 8.26 3.20 -5.38
CA CYS A 19 9.56 3.63 -4.88
C CYS A 19 10.64 3.40 -5.93
N ILE A 20 11.08 4.47 -6.57
CA ILE A 20 12.15 4.41 -7.59
C ILE A 20 13.49 3.97 -6.97
N CYS A 21 13.79 4.42 -5.75
CA CYS A 21 15.05 4.12 -5.08
C CYS A 21 15.28 2.62 -4.85
N ASN A 22 14.23 1.91 -4.43
CA ASN A 22 14.30 0.47 -4.14
C ASN A 22 13.56 -0.37 -5.19
N MET A 23 13.24 0.24 -6.34
CA MET A 23 12.50 -0.40 -7.44
C MET A 23 11.21 -1.13 -6.99
N VAL A 24 10.51 -0.58 -6.00
CA VAL A 24 9.29 -1.20 -5.46
C VAL A 24 8.07 -0.77 -6.26
N SER A 25 7.29 -1.76 -6.71
CA SER A 25 6.05 -1.56 -7.45
C SER A 25 4.83 -1.65 -6.53
N GLU A 26 3.70 -1.07 -6.95
CA GLU A 26 2.44 -1.17 -6.22
C GLU A 26 2.04 -2.63 -5.94
N LYS A 27 2.26 -3.53 -6.90
CA LYS A 27 1.98 -4.98 -6.75
C LYS A 27 2.77 -5.63 -5.61
N GLU A 28 4.01 -5.22 -5.39
CA GLU A 28 4.86 -5.72 -4.30
C GLU A 28 4.29 -5.27 -2.94
N ILE A 29 3.84 -4.01 -2.88
CA ILE A 29 3.18 -3.47 -1.69
C ILE A 29 1.88 -4.24 -1.41
N LEU A 30 1.04 -4.44 -2.42
CA LEU A 30 -0.21 -5.22 -2.31
C LEU A 30 0.04 -6.68 -1.92
N ALA A 31 1.09 -7.32 -2.46
CA ALA A 31 1.46 -8.68 -2.08
C ALA A 31 1.89 -8.75 -0.60
N THR A 32 2.60 -7.72 -0.12
CA THR A 32 3.02 -7.59 1.28
C THR A 32 1.82 -7.35 2.20
N LEU A 33 0.89 -6.49 1.79
CA LEU A 33 -0.38 -6.25 2.48
C LEU A 33 -1.21 -7.55 2.59
N LYS A 34 -1.29 -8.33 1.51
CA LYS A 34 -1.95 -9.65 1.51
C LYS A 34 -1.27 -10.68 2.41
N LYS A 35 0.05 -10.59 2.61
CA LYS A 35 0.79 -11.45 3.55
C LYS A 35 0.47 -11.12 5.01
N GLY A 36 -0.23 -10.02 5.29
CA GLY A 36 -0.64 -9.62 6.62
C GLY A 36 -0.04 -8.28 7.07
N ALA A 37 0.77 -7.63 6.24
CA ALA A 37 1.27 -6.30 6.59
C ALA A 37 0.10 -5.32 6.65
N ARG A 38 0.00 -4.57 7.74
CA ARG A 38 -1.07 -3.57 7.94
C ARG A 38 -0.54 -2.20 8.30
N SER A 39 0.76 -2.00 8.17
CA SER A 39 1.41 -0.74 8.51
C SER A 39 2.54 -0.42 7.54
N THR A 40 2.76 0.86 7.34
CA THR A 40 3.87 1.37 6.52
C THR A 40 5.23 0.89 7.00
N ALA A 41 5.41 0.68 8.32
CA ALA A 41 6.62 0.12 8.90
C ALA A 41 6.89 -1.32 8.44
N GLU A 42 5.85 -2.17 8.39
CA GLU A 42 6.00 -3.55 7.93
C GLU A 42 6.28 -3.61 6.43
N ILE A 43 5.63 -2.74 5.64
CA ILE A 43 5.91 -2.62 4.21
C ILE A 43 7.34 -2.14 3.97
N GLN A 44 7.81 -1.17 4.77
CA GLN A 44 9.21 -0.72 4.75
C GLN A 44 10.16 -1.86 5.08
N GLN A 45 9.87 -2.70 6.06
CA GLN A 45 10.74 -3.83 6.40
C GLN A 45 10.75 -4.90 5.30
N ALA A 46 9.59 -5.19 4.70
CA ALA A 46 9.46 -6.22 3.68
C ALA A 46 9.99 -5.79 2.31
N THR A 47 9.66 -4.58 1.85
CA THR A 47 9.97 -4.08 0.50
C THR A 47 11.12 -3.07 0.48
N LYS A 48 11.58 -2.59 1.64
CA LYS A 48 12.55 -1.48 1.77
C LYS A 48 12.06 -0.15 1.19
N ALA A 49 10.81 -0.03 0.73
CA ALA A 49 10.30 1.20 0.12
C ALA A 49 10.33 2.37 1.12
N GLY A 50 10.95 3.50 0.78
CA GLY A 50 10.92 4.72 1.61
C GLY A 50 12.06 4.90 2.61
N THR A 51 13.01 3.97 2.70
CA THR A 51 14.18 4.06 3.59
C THR A 51 15.30 4.97 3.08
N SER A 52 15.22 5.44 1.83
CA SER A 52 16.26 6.25 1.19
C SER A 52 15.87 7.72 1.05
N CYS A 53 14.89 8.04 0.19
CA CYS A 53 14.49 9.42 -0.09
C CYS A 53 13.20 9.88 0.61
N GLY A 54 12.46 8.97 1.23
CA GLY A 54 11.19 9.24 1.93
C GLY A 54 10.00 9.69 1.06
N LYS A 55 10.19 10.08 -0.21
CA LYS A 55 9.11 10.65 -1.04
C LYS A 55 7.94 9.70 -1.31
N CYS A 56 8.22 8.41 -1.39
CA CYS A 56 7.20 7.39 -1.63
C CYS A 56 6.40 7.04 -0.35
N LEU A 57 6.81 7.50 0.84
CA LEU A 57 6.13 7.17 2.10
C LEU A 57 4.67 7.63 2.09
N MET A 58 4.41 8.86 1.65
CA MET A 58 3.04 9.38 1.52
C MET A 58 2.18 8.58 0.52
N THR A 59 2.80 8.06 -0.55
CA THR A 59 2.09 7.22 -1.52
C THR A 59 1.78 5.85 -0.93
N ILE A 60 2.73 5.25 -0.21
CA ILE A 60 2.55 3.96 0.47
C ILE A 60 1.45 4.07 1.51
N ASP A 61 1.46 5.12 2.33
CA ASP A 61 0.44 5.36 3.38
C ASP A 61 -0.97 5.39 2.78
N ARG A 62 -1.17 6.15 1.71
CA ARG A 62 -2.46 6.19 0.98
C ARG A 62 -2.88 4.85 0.41
N ILE A 63 -1.95 4.08 -0.16
CA ILE A 63 -2.24 2.73 -0.69
C ILE A 63 -2.66 1.80 0.46
N VAL A 64 -1.98 1.89 1.61
CA VAL A 64 -2.31 1.11 2.81
C VAL A 64 -3.71 1.48 3.30
N GLU A 65 -4.01 2.76 3.47
CA GLU A 65 -5.32 3.25 3.87
C GLU A 65 -6.40 2.75 2.90
N GLU A 66 -6.25 2.99 1.60
CA GLU A 66 -7.21 2.52 0.59
C GLU A 66 -7.37 0.99 0.60
N PHE A 67 -6.29 0.24 0.86
CA PHE A 67 -6.35 -1.21 0.96
C PHE A 67 -7.05 -1.69 2.23
N LEU A 68 -6.85 -1.00 3.36
CA LEU A 68 -7.55 -1.28 4.61
C LEU A 68 -9.03 -0.90 4.52
N GLU A 69 -9.38 0.18 3.83
CA GLU A 69 -10.77 0.55 3.52
C GLU A 69 -11.43 -0.46 2.58
N LYS A 70 -10.69 -0.96 1.57
CA LYS A 70 -11.15 -1.98 0.62
C LYS A 70 -11.07 -3.40 1.12
N LEU A 71 -10.41 -3.65 2.24
CA LEU A 71 -10.58 -4.87 3.00
C LEU A 71 -11.81 -4.63 3.89
N PRO A 72 -13.05 -4.93 3.43
CA PRO A 72 -14.09 -5.17 4.39
C PRO A 72 -13.54 -6.24 5.32
N ALA A 73 -13.67 -6.02 6.62
CA ALA A 73 -13.39 -7.04 7.60
C ALA A 73 -14.23 -8.26 7.24
N ASP A 74 -13.63 -9.20 6.55
CA ASP A 74 -14.08 -10.56 6.50
C ASP A 74 -13.17 -11.35 7.45
N PRO A 75 -13.46 -11.32 8.76
CA PRO A 75 -13.16 -12.45 9.59
C PRO A 75 -14.26 -13.49 9.35
N GLN A 76 -14.47 -14.03 8.14
CA GLN A 76 -15.08 -15.36 8.03
C GLN A 76 -14.04 -16.40 8.42
N ARG A 77 -13.59 -16.30 9.67
CA ARG A 77 -13.40 -17.49 10.46
C ARG A 77 -14.81 -18.04 10.73
N ARG A 78 -15.29 -18.84 9.78
CA ARG A 78 -15.86 -20.15 10.05
C ARG A 78 -16.36 -20.29 11.51
N ILE A 79 -17.59 -19.86 11.80
CA ILE A 79 -18.37 -20.50 12.84
C ILE A 79 -18.92 -21.79 12.22
N GLU A 80 -18.11 -22.82 12.22
CA GLU A 80 -18.56 -24.17 11.87
C GLU A 80 -18.92 -24.93 13.14
N PHE A 81 -20.17 -25.45 13.14
CA PHE A 81 -20.68 -26.63 13.87
C PHE A 81 -20.66 -26.52 15.40
N ASP A 82 -21.74 -26.74 16.16
CA ASP A 82 -22.79 -27.75 16.09
C ASP A 82 -23.95 -27.24 16.98
N ASN A 83 -25.21 -27.36 16.56
CA ASN A 83 -26.32 -27.34 17.52
C ASN A 83 -27.43 -28.26 17.02
N GLN A 84 -27.15 -29.56 17.16
CA GLN A 84 -28.15 -30.62 17.21
C GLN A 84 -29.04 -30.48 18.46
#